data_AF-A0A0Q9QSK6-F1
#
_entry.id   AF-A0A0Q9QSK6-F1
#
_cell.length_a   1.000
_cell.length_b   1.000
_cell.length_c   1.000
_cell.angle_alpha   90.00
_cell.angle_beta   90.00
_cell.angle_gamma   90.00
#
_symmetry.space_group_name_H-M   'P 1'
#
loop_
_entity.id
_entity.type
_entity.pdbx_description
1 polymer ?
#
loop_
_entity_poly.entity_id
_entity_poly.type
_entity_poly.pdbx_seq_one_letter_code
_entity_poly.pdbx_strand_id
1 'polypeptide(L)'
;MEVCGKYLTKLARRADELSQATTQEEADLALSRWQEAIAKAMREWKTARERLLEKREAFTKFLDGHYAPKVAAIEDEDKRLRADEAVAKAEAARLEVLAAEDNLTDARHMEGLTRRTHGYMTTPRDLAKLEYWQAQADTADAATARNKAWAKLKPIDDQPDPKTGMPTEAKRKYLAWDRKWKAELRHEAYMKHVAENVPEHDEAVANVAAAEARLEAAAQSLKEANAERHSSLSMGRPAAQVSAEEVALAA
;
A
#
# COMPACT_ATOMS: atom_id res chain seq x y z
N MET A 1 32.48 23.91 36.54
CA MET A 1 32.71 25.30 36.97
C MET A 1 33.56 25.41 38.25
N GLU A 2 33.52 24.44 39.18
CA GLU A 2 34.34 24.48 40.42
C GLU A 2 35.86 24.55 40.19
N VAL A 3 36.38 23.97 39.10
CA VAL A 3 37.82 23.99 38.79
C VAL A 3 38.30 25.41 38.47
N CYS A 4 37.51 26.19 37.71
CA CYS A 4 37.86 27.58 37.37
C CYS A 4 37.86 28.49 38.61
N GLY A 5 36.91 28.31 39.52
CA GLY A 5 36.83 29.09 40.77
C GLY A 5 38.08 28.90 41.65
N LYS A 6 38.53 27.66 41.85
CA LYS A 6 39.72 27.37 42.67
C LYS A 6 41.01 27.93 42.07
N TYR A 7 41.13 27.96 40.74
CA TYR A 7 42.31 28.51 40.06
C TYR A 7 42.36 30.03 40.06
N LEU A 8 41.22 30.69 39.82
CA LEU A 8 41.12 32.15 39.88
C LEU A 8 41.47 32.68 41.28
N THR A 9 41.01 31.98 42.33
CA THR A 9 41.32 32.35 43.72
C THR A 9 42.82 32.19 44.05
N LYS A 10 43.48 31.15 43.53
CA LYS A 10 44.93 30.94 43.70
C LYS A 10 45.77 31.95 42.90
N LEU A 11 45.33 32.30 41.70
CA LEU A 11 46.01 33.30 40.86
C LEU A 11 45.88 34.71 41.44
N ALA A 12 44.70 35.06 42.00
CA ALA A 12 44.49 36.31 42.71
C ALA A 12 45.42 36.42 43.94
N ARG A 13 45.49 35.37 44.76
CA ARG A 13 46.40 35.34 45.92
C ARG A 13 47.88 35.50 45.54
N ARG A 14 48.33 34.91 44.43
CA ARG A 14 49.71 35.07 43.96
C ARG A 14 49.98 36.45 43.33
N ALA A 15 48.97 37.10 42.77
CA ALA A 15 49.07 38.48 42.33
C ALA A 15 49.21 39.43 43.52
N ASP A 16 48.51 39.16 44.62
CA ASP A 16 48.67 39.91 45.88
C ASP A 16 50.09 39.74 46.44
N GLU A 17 50.65 38.51 46.46
CA GLU A 17 52.04 38.24 46.86
C GLU A 17 53.06 39.03 46.01
N LEU A 18 52.78 39.21 44.72
CA LEU A 18 53.64 39.98 43.80
C LEU A 18 53.57 41.49 44.06
N SER A 19 52.41 42.00 44.47
CA SER A 19 52.22 43.42 44.82
C SER A 19 52.84 43.80 46.17
N GLN A 20 53.14 42.81 47.02
CA GLN A 20 53.76 42.98 48.34
C GLN A 20 55.29 42.81 48.33
N ALA A 21 55.90 42.49 47.19
CA ALA A 21 57.35 42.34 47.08
C ALA A 21 58.06 43.69 47.31
N THR A 22 59.05 43.72 48.20
CA THR A 22 59.77 44.95 48.58
C THR A 22 61.16 45.04 47.96
N THR A 23 61.66 43.93 47.42
CA THR A 23 62.96 43.83 46.74
C THR A 23 62.81 43.21 45.36
N GLN A 24 63.79 43.45 44.49
CA GLN A 24 63.77 42.98 43.11
C GLN A 24 63.90 41.45 43.01
N GLU A 25 64.70 40.82 43.87
CA GLU A 25 64.81 39.36 43.95
C GLU A 25 63.48 38.70 44.40
N GLU A 26 62.76 39.33 45.34
CA GLU A 26 61.43 38.88 45.76
C GLU A 26 60.41 39.00 44.61
N ALA A 27 60.47 40.09 43.84
CA ALA A 27 59.60 40.31 42.69
C ALA A 27 59.86 39.28 41.57
N ASP A 28 61.12 39.00 41.25
CA ASP A 28 61.49 38.01 40.23
C ASP A 28 61.08 36.58 40.65
N LEU A 29 61.26 36.24 41.93
CA LEU A 29 60.81 34.95 42.48
C LEU A 29 59.28 34.82 42.49
N ALA A 30 58.57 35.88 42.87
CA ALA A 30 57.10 35.93 42.82
C ALA A 30 56.59 35.81 41.38
N LEU A 31 57.22 36.49 40.43
CA LEU A 31 56.86 36.46 39.01
C LEU A 31 57.07 35.07 38.41
N SER A 32 58.20 34.43 38.69
CA SER A 32 58.49 33.06 38.26
C SER A 32 57.43 32.08 38.79
N ARG A 33 57.10 32.16 40.09
CA ARG A 33 56.03 31.36 40.71
C ARG A 33 54.67 31.65 40.10
N TRP A 34 54.36 32.90 39.78
CA TRP A 34 53.09 33.26 39.16
C TRP A 34 52.98 32.70 37.73
N GLN A 35 54.04 32.81 36.93
CA GLN A 35 54.13 32.21 35.59
C GLN A 35 53.98 30.68 35.63
N GLU A 36 54.62 30.00 36.59
CA GLU A 36 54.44 28.57 36.80
C GLU A 36 53.00 28.19 37.15
N ALA A 37 52.33 28.99 38.00
CA ALA A 37 50.93 28.78 38.36
C ALA A 37 50.00 28.92 37.16
N ILE A 38 50.22 29.93 36.32
CA ILE A 38 49.47 30.13 35.06
C ILE A 38 49.72 28.96 34.12
N ALA A 39 50.98 28.58 33.90
CA ALA A 39 51.34 27.46 33.03
C ALA A 39 50.73 26.13 33.51
N LYS A 40 50.62 25.92 34.82
CA LYS A 40 49.93 24.77 35.41
C LYS A 40 48.41 24.83 35.19
N ALA A 41 47.79 25.99 35.46
CA ALA A 41 46.36 26.19 35.27
C ALA A 41 45.94 25.99 33.80
N MET A 42 46.72 26.51 32.86
CA MET A 42 46.47 26.37 31.42
C MET A 42 46.59 24.91 30.94
N ARG A 43 47.55 24.15 31.48
CA ARG A 43 47.67 22.70 31.20
C ARG A 43 46.46 21.93 31.69
N GLU A 44 46.04 22.16 32.92
CA GLU A 44 44.86 21.48 33.49
C GLU A 44 43.56 21.87 32.77
N TRP A 45 43.42 23.13 32.36
CA TRP A 45 42.31 23.58 31.53
C TRP A 45 42.30 22.88 30.16
N LYS A 46 43.46 22.78 29.50
CA LYS A 46 43.61 22.07 28.22
C LYS A 46 43.18 20.60 28.37
N THR A 47 43.65 19.89 29.40
CA THR A 47 43.25 18.50 29.66
C THR A 47 41.76 18.37 29.98
N ALA A 48 41.19 19.30 30.74
CA ALA A 48 39.75 19.30 31.02
C ALA A 48 38.92 19.53 29.74
N ARG A 49 39.39 20.39 28.83
CA ARG A 49 38.77 20.62 27.52
C ARG A 49 38.85 19.39 26.62
N GLU A 50 40.00 18.73 26.55
CA GLU A 50 40.19 17.49 25.80
C GLU A 50 39.23 16.39 26.29
N ARG A 51 39.11 16.18 27.61
CA ARG A 51 38.15 15.24 28.20
C ARG A 51 36.69 15.57 27.86
N LEU A 52 36.34 16.86 27.76
CA LEU A 52 34.99 17.26 27.37
C LEU A 52 34.73 16.97 25.89
N LEU A 53 35.73 17.17 25.02
CA LEU A 53 35.63 16.83 23.60
C LEU A 53 35.49 15.31 23.42
N GLU A 54 36.30 14.51 24.10
CA GLU A 54 36.18 13.04 24.09
C GLU A 54 34.79 12.57 24.54
N LYS A 55 34.25 13.15 25.63
CA LYS A 55 32.89 12.85 26.10
C LYS A 55 31.84 13.23 25.07
N ARG A 56 32.01 14.37 24.41
CA ARG A 56 31.09 14.83 23.36
C ARG A 56 31.13 13.86 22.18
N GLU A 57 32.30 13.50 21.68
CA GLU A 57 32.46 12.53 20.59
C GLU A 57 31.90 11.16 20.93
N ALA A 58 32.13 10.66 22.15
CA ALA A 58 31.55 9.41 22.62
C ALA A 58 30.02 9.49 22.66
N PHE A 59 29.46 10.63 23.07
CA PHE A 59 28.02 10.86 23.07
C PHE A 59 27.45 10.92 21.65
N THR A 60 28.11 11.59 20.70
CA THR A 60 27.67 11.58 19.28
C THR A 60 27.72 10.17 18.71
N LYS A 61 28.81 9.42 18.93
CA LYS A 61 28.92 8.01 18.50
C LYS A 61 27.84 7.13 19.12
N PHE A 62 27.49 7.37 20.38
CA PHE A 62 26.37 6.68 21.03
C PHE A 62 25.04 7.02 20.35
N LEU A 63 24.77 8.30 20.07
CA LEU A 63 23.55 8.72 19.39
C LEU A 63 23.47 8.10 17.98
N ASP A 64 24.55 8.16 17.22
CA ASP A 64 24.62 7.60 15.88
C ASP A 64 24.43 6.07 15.92
N GLY A 65 25.15 5.37 16.80
CA GLY A 65 25.03 3.91 16.92
C GLY A 65 23.68 3.42 17.45
N HIS A 66 22.99 4.21 18.28
CA HIS A 66 21.77 3.79 18.95
C HIS A 66 20.49 4.26 18.24
N TYR A 67 20.51 5.44 17.61
CA TYR A 67 19.32 6.04 16.99
C TYR A 67 19.35 6.01 15.46
N ALA A 68 20.51 6.12 14.80
CA ALA A 68 20.54 6.08 13.34
C ALA A 68 19.95 4.77 12.75
N PRO A 69 20.22 3.57 13.33
CA PRO A 69 19.59 2.34 12.86
C PRO A 69 18.08 2.32 13.07
N LYS A 70 17.58 2.94 14.15
CA LYS A 70 16.14 3.01 14.44
C LYS A 70 15.43 3.95 13.48
N VAL A 71 16.04 5.09 13.15
CA VAL A 71 15.52 6.02 12.15
C VAL A 71 15.49 5.34 10.78
N ALA A 72 16.58 4.68 10.38
CA ALA A 72 16.64 3.94 9.12
C ALA A 72 15.55 2.84 9.04
N ALA A 73 15.34 2.08 10.12
CA ALA A 73 14.29 1.07 10.17
C ALA A 73 12.88 1.66 10.02
N ILE A 74 12.61 2.82 10.62
CA ILE A 74 11.32 3.51 10.48
C ILE A 74 11.15 4.04 9.05
N GLU A 75 12.19 4.61 8.45
CA GLU A 75 12.16 5.09 7.07
C GLU A 75 11.94 3.95 6.07
N ASP A 76 12.54 2.78 6.31
CA ASP A 76 12.34 1.60 5.47
C ASP A 76 10.92 1.02 5.63
N GLU A 77 10.36 0.99 6.85
CA GLU A 77 8.98 0.58 7.10
C GLU A 77 7.98 1.53 6.42
N ASP A 78 8.19 2.85 6.52
CA ASP A 78 7.37 3.87 5.86
C ASP A 78 7.38 3.73 4.32
N LYS A 79 8.55 3.43 3.73
CA LYS A 79 8.65 3.11 2.29
C LYS A 79 7.84 1.86 1.91
N ARG A 80 7.89 0.81 2.74
CA ARG A 80 7.14 -0.43 2.49
C ARG A 80 5.64 -0.19 2.57
N LEU A 81 5.17 0.54 3.58
CA LEU A 81 3.75 0.88 3.73
C LEU A 81 3.24 1.68 2.53
N ARG A 82 3.98 2.69 2.05
CA ARG A 82 3.61 3.43 0.84
C ARG A 82 3.55 2.54 -0.40
N ALA A 83 4.48 1.59 -0.54
CA ALA A 83 4.47 0.65 -1.65
C ALA A 83 3.24 -0.28 -1.60
N ASP A 84 2.91 -0.81 -0.42
CA ASP A 84 1.74 -1.67 -0.22
C ASP A 84 0.42 -0.90 -0.48
N GLU A 85 0.33 0.35 0.00
CA GLU A 85 -0.81 1.24 -0.28
C GLU A 85 -0.98 1.51 -1.77
N ALA A 86 0.11 1.77 -2.50
CA ALA A 86 0.07 2.02 -3.93
C ALA A 86 -0.35 0.77 -4.72
N VAL A 87 0.07 -0.43 -4.27
CA VAL A 87 -0.40 -1.70 -4.85
C VAL A 87 -1.90 -1.88 -4.63
N ALA A 88 -2.38 -1.67 -3.40
CA ALA A 88 -3.80 -1.80 -3.07
C ALA A 88 -4.67 -0.81 -3.88
N LYS A 89 -4.18 0.42 -4.07
CA LYS A 89 -4.86 1.44 -4.89
C LYS A 89 -4.96 1.01 -6.37
N ALA A 90 -3.89 0.44 -6.93
CA ALA A 90 -3.90 -0.08 -8.29
C ALA A 90 -4.86 -1.27 -8.44
N GLU A 91 -4.94 -2.17 -7.47
CA GLU A 91 -5.90 -3.28 -7.48
C GLU A 91 -7.35 -2.78 -7.39
N ALA A 92 -7.64 -1.80 -6.54
CA ALA A 92 -8.95 -1.18 -6.45
C ALA A 92 -9.36 -0.52 -7.77
N ALA A 93 -8.45 0.22 -8.41
CA ALA A 93 -8.71 0.83 -9.71
C ALA A 93 -8.93 -0.22 -10.82
N ARG A 94 -8.26 -1.38 -10.78
CA ARG A 94 -8.55 -2.49 -11.70
C ARG A 94 -9.95 -3.05 -11.51
N LEU A 95 -10.39 -3.22 -10.27
CA LEU A 95 -11.76 -3.65 -9.97
C LEU A 95 -12.80 -2.63 -10.44
N GLU A 96 -12.49 -1.34 -10.35
CA GLU A 96 -13.34 -0.27 -10.88
C GLU A 96 -13.46 -0.32 -12.41
N VAL A 97 -12.37 -0.58 -13.13
CA VAL A 97 -12.39 -0.79 -14.59
C VAL A 97 -13.28 -1.98 -14.95
N LEU A 98 -13.11 -3.13 -14.29
CA LEU A 98 -13.94 -4.31 -14.55
C LEU A 98 -15.43 -4.02 -14.32
N ALA A 99 -15.77 -3.33 -13.22
CA ALA A 99 -17.15 -2.91 -12.96
C ALA A 99 -17.68 -1.93 -14.02
N ALA A 100 -16.84 -1.03 -14.54
CA ALA A 100 -17.22 -0.12 -15.62
C ALA A 100 -17.40 -0.83 -16.97
N GLU A 101 -16.61 -1.85 -17.27
CA GLU A 101 -16.77 -2.72 -18.45
C GLU A 101 -18.08 -3.51 -18.39
N ASP A 102 -18.41 -4.08 -17.22
CA ASP A 102 -19.68 -4.77 -17.00
C ASP A 102 -20.86 -3.81 -17.22
N ASN A 103 -20.82 -2.61 -16.63
CA ASN A 103 -21.84 -1.58 -16.82
C ASN A 103 -22.01 -1.15 -18.29
N LEU A 104 -20.91 -1.06 -19.05
CA LEU A 104 -20.96 -0.74 -20.47
C LEU A 104 -21.58 -1.89 -21.29
N THR A 105 -21.26 -3.13 -20.93
CA THR A 105 -21.85 -4.32 -21.55
C THR A 105 -23.36 -4.34 -21.33
N ASP A 106 -23.81 -4.06 -20.11
CA ASP A 106 -25.23 -3.93 -19.76
C ASP A 106 -25.91 -2.80 -20.53
N ALA A 107 -25.31 -1.60 -20.56
CA ALA A 107 -25.88 -0.47 -21.29
C ALA A 107 -26.04 -0.76 -22.79
N ARG A 108 -25.03 -1.40 -23.41
CA ARG A 108 -25.08 -1.80 -24.82
C ARG A 108 -26.09 -2.90 -25.09
N HIS A 109 -26.28 -3.81 -24.14
CA HIS A 109 -27.34 -4.82 -24.23
C HIS A 109 -28.72 -4.15 -24.29
N MET A 110 -28.99 -3.18 -23.39
CA MET A 110 -30.24 -2.41 -23.37
C MET A 110 -30.43 -1.58 -24.64
N GLU A 111 -29.39 -0.90 -25.13
CA GLU A 111 -29.43 -0.17 -26.40
C GLU A 111 -29.76 -1.13 -27.56
N GLY A 112 -29.14 -2.32 -27.59
CA GLY A 112 -29.41 -3.35 -28.59
C GLY A 112 -30.87 -3.81 -28.59
N LEU A 113 -31.48 -4.00 -27.41
CA LEU A 113 -32.89 -4.35 -27.27
C LEU A 113 -33.81 -3.27 -27.85
N THR A 114 -33.50 -1.99 -27.60
CA THR A 114 -34.31 -0.88 -28.13
C THR A 114 -34.19 -0.74 -29.64
N ARG A 115 -32.98 -0.96 -30.20
CA ARG A 115 -32.69 -0.82 -31.65
C ARG A 115 -33.25 -1.95 -32.53
N ARG A 116 -33.38 -3.17 -32.00
CA ARG A 116 -33.86 -4.36 -32.76
C ARG A 116 -35.35 -4.32 -33.15
N THR A 117 -36.10 -3.29 -32.75
CA THR A 117 -37.56 -3.25 -32.88
C THR A 117 -38.09 -2.63 -34.18
N HIS A 118 -37.21 -2.28 -35.11
CA HIS A 118 -37.62 -1.79 -36.43
C HIS A 118 -37.96 -2.96 -37.37
N GLY A 119 -39.17 -3.51 -37.27
CA GLY A 119 -39.66 -4.38 -38.34
C GLY A 119 -40.95 -5.15 -38.08
N TYR A 120 -41.06 -5.90 -36.98
CA TYR A 120 -42.18 -6.85 -36.82
C TYR A 120 -42.55 -7.09 -35.33
N MET A 121 -43.68 -6.54 -34.90
CA MET A 121 -44.53 -6.92 -33.74
C MET A 121 -43.94 -7.18 -32.33
N THR A 122 -42.66 -6.95 -32.05
CA THR A 122 -42.11 -7.05 -30.70
C THR A 122 -41.57 -5.71 -30.21
N THR A 123 -42.11 -5.23 -29.08
CA THR A 123 -41.56 -4.06 -28.38
C THR A 123 -40.23 -4.44 -27.71
N PRO A 124 -39.37 -3.47 -27.32
CA PRO A 124 -38.11 -3.79 -26.63
C PRO A 124 -38.35 -4.60 -25.34
N ARG A 125 -39.48 -4.33 -24.68
CA ARG A 125 -39.95 -5.07 -23.51
C ARG A 125 -40.39 -6.49 -23.85
N ASP A 126 -40.97 -6.74 -25.03
CA ASP A 126 -41.31 -8.10 -25.45
C ASP A 126 -40.08 -8.93 -25.77
N LEU A 127 -39.06 -8.32 -26.40
CA LEU A 127 -37.76 -8.96 -26.60
C LEU A 127 -37.09 -9.29 -25.26
N ALA A 128 -37.06 -8.36 -24.32
CA ALA A 128 -36.51 -8.59 -22.99
C ALA A 128 -37.25 -9.71 -22.23
N LYS A 129 -38.58 -9.79 -22.37
CA LYS A 129 -39.37 -10.89 -21.80
C LYS A 129 -39.06 -12.24 -22.44
N LEU A 130 -38.85 -12.28 -23.76
CA LEU A 130 -38.45 -13.51 -24.45
C LEU A 130 -37.09 -14.01 -23.95
N GLU A 131 -36.12 -13.11 -23.82
CA GLU A 131 -34.80 -13.46 -23.29
C GLU A 131 -34.87 -13.86 -21.80
N TYR A 132 -35.74 -13.24 -21.00
CA TYR A 132 -36.04 -13.68 -19.64
C TYR A 132 -36.61 -15.10 -19.60
N TRP A 133 -37.60 -15.43 -20.44
CA TRP A 133 -38.15 -16.78 -20.52
C TRP A 133 -37.11 -17.82 -20.95
N GLN A 134 -36.19 -17.44 -21.84
CA GLN A 134 -35.07 -18.29 -22.19
C GLN A 134 -34.16 -18.55 -20.97
N ALA A 135 -33.81 -17.51 -20.21
CA ALA A 135 -33.02 -17.66 -18.98
C ALA A 135 -33.72 -18.53 -17.91
N GLN A 136 -35.05 -18.47 -17.83
CA GLN A 136 -35.83 -19.38 -16.96
C GLN A 136 -35.71 -20.84 -17.40
N ALA A 137 -35.80 -21.10 -18.72
CA ALA A 137 -35.65 -22.43 -19.27
C ALA A 137 -34.23 -22.98 -19.00
N ASP A 138 -33.20 -22.17 -19.24
CA ASP A 138 -31.80 -22.54 -18.98
C ASP A 138 -31.54 -22.82 -17.48
N THR A 139 -32.13 -22.02 -16.59
CA THR A 139 -32.06 -22.24 -15.14
C THR A 139 -32.75 -23.54 -14.73
N ALA A 140 -33.92 -23.85 -15.30
CA ALA A 140 -34.64 -25.09 -15.05
C ALA A 140 -33.86 -26.32 -15.55
N ASP A 141 -33.22 -26.22 -16.70
CA ASP A 141 -32.36 -27.26 -17.26
C ASP A 141 -31.11 -27.48 -16.39
N ALA A 142 -30.46 -26.40 -15.95
CA ALA A 142 -29.32 -26.46 -15.04
C ALA A 142 -29.72 -27.06 -13.68
N ALA A 143 -30.88 -26.69 -13.14
CA ALA A 143 -31.42 -27.26 -11.92
C ALA A 143 -31.69 -28.77 -12.07
N THR A 144 -32.25 -29.19 -13.20
CA THR A 144 -32.48 -30.60 -13.52
C THR A 144 -31.18 -31.38 -13.61
N ALA A 145 -30.16 -30.85 -14.30
CA ALA A 145 -28.84 -31.45 -14.39
C ALA A 145 -28.15 -31.57 -13.02
N ARG A 146 -28.23 -30.52 -12.20
CA ARG A 146 -27.74 -30.50 -10.82
C ARG A 146 -28.43 -31.56 -9.97
N ASN A 147 -29.76 -31.64 -10.00
CA ASN A 147 -30.52 -32.61 -9.22
C ASN A 147 -30.21 -34.06 -9.64
N LYS A 148 -30.05 -34.31 -10.95
CA LYS A 148 -29.58 -35.61 -11.46
C LYS A 148 -28.17 -35.96 -10.99
N ALA A 149 -27.27 -34.97 -10.87
CA ALA A 149 -25.93 -35.18 -10.33
C ALA A 149 -25.96 -35.44 -8.82
N TRP A 150 -26.79 -34.68 -8.09
CA TRP A 150 -26.98 -34.83 -6.64
C TRP A 150 -27.53 -36.21 -6.28
N ALA A 151 -28.53 -36.71 -7.01
CA ALA A 151 -29.10 -38.04 -6.79
C ALA A 151 -28.11 -39.21 -7.02
N LYS A 152 -26.97 -38.95 -7.68
CA LYS A 152 -25.90 -39.94 -7.92
C LYS A 152 -24.82 -39.90 -6.83
N LEU A 153 -24.82 -38.89 -5.96
CA LEU A 153 -23.88 -38.82 -4.84
C LEU A 153 -24.24 -39.87 -3.79
N LYS A 154 -23.22 -40.59 -3.34
CA LYS A 154 -23.31 -41.49 -2.19
C LYS A 154 -22.70 -40.82 -0.97
N PRO A 155 -23.05 -41.23 0.27
CA PRO A 155 -22.43 -40.69 1.48
C PRO A 155 -20.89 -40.79 1.51
N ILE A 156 -20.31 -41.79 0.81
CA ILE A 156 -18.85 -41.94 0.70
C ILE A 156 -18.21 -40.86 -0.20
N ASP A 157 -18.94 -40.29 -1.15
CA ASP A 157 -18.45 -39.22 -2.02
C ASP A 157 -18.23 -37.91 -1.27
N ASP A 158 -18.80 -37.78 -0.06
CA ASP A 158 -18.61 -36.60 0.75
C ASP A 158 -17.24 -36.53 1.40
N GLN A 159 -16.58 -37.67 1.56
CA GLN A 159 -15.22 -37.74 2.07
C GLN A 159 -14.23 -37.48 0.93
N PRO A 160 -13.23 -36.61 1.13
CA PRO A 160 -12.16 -36.45 0.15
C PRO A 160 -11.41 -37.78 0.01
N ASP A 161 -10.92 -38.05 -1.19
CA ASP A 161 -10.16 -39.27 -1.47
C ASP A 161 -8.94 -39.33 -0.54
N PRO A 162 -8.76 -40.39 0.26
CA PRO A 162 -7.68 -40.48 1.24
C PRO A 162 -6.27 -40.46 0.61
N LYS A 163 -6.14 -40.73 -0.69
CA LYS A 163 -4.85 -40.69 -1.41
C LYS A 163 -4.53 -39.32 -2.01
N THR A 164 -5.54 -38.59 -2.46
CA THR A 164 -5.34 -37.32 -3.22
C THR A 164 -5.80 -36.08 -2.46
N GLY A 165 -6.59 -36.22 -1.40
CA GLY A 165 -7.23 -35.11 -0.68
C GLY A 165 -8.31 -34.38 -1.47
N MET A 166 -8.59 -34.81 -2.71
CA MET A 166 -9.51 -34.15 -3.62
C MET A 166 -10.94 -34.73 -3.50
N PRO A 167 -11.99 -33.94 -3.84
CA PRO A 167 -13.33 -34.49 -3.91
C PRO A 167 -13.41 -35.58 -4.99
N THR A 168 -14.25 -36.59 -4.75
CA THR A 168 -14.49 -37.65 -5.73
C THR A 168 -14.98 -37.07 -7.06
N GLU A 169 -14.82 -37.80 -8.16
CA GLU A 169 -15.26 -37.35 -9.47
C GLU A 169 -16.76 -37.01 -9.50
N ALA A 170 -17.58 -37.81 -8.81
CA ALA A 170 -19.01 -37.55 -8.64
C ALA A 170 -19.26 -36.22 -7.91
N LYS A 171 -18.54 -35.96 -6.81
CA LYS A 171 -18.64 -34.68 -6.06
C LYS A 171 -18.16 -33.49 -6.88
N ARG A 172 -17.06 -33.62 -7.63
CA ARG A 172 -16.60 -32.58 -8.56
C ARG A 172 -17.62 -32.27 -9.64
N LYS A 173 -18.24 -33.29 -10.23
CA LYS A 173 -19.29 -33.14 -11.24
C LYS A 173 -20.53 -32.44 -10.68
N TYR A 174 -20.97 -32.82 -9.48
CA TYR A 174 -22.05 -32.12 -8.78
C TYR A 174 -21.71 -30.65 -8.54
N LEU A 175 -20.52 -30.35 -7.99
CA LEU A 175 -20.09 -28.97 -7.73
C LEU A 175 -20.02 -28.13 -9.00
N ALA A 176 -19.61 -28.70 -10.14
CA ALA A 176 -19.63 -28.01 -11.42
C ALA A 176 -21.06 -27.64 -11.85
N TRP A 177 -22.02 -28.59 -11.72
CA TRP A 177 -23.43 -28.31 -12.01
C TRP A 177 -24.07 -27.34 -11.02
N ASP A 178 -23.69 -27.38 -9.74
CA ASP A 178 -24.16 -26.43 -8.73
C ASP A 178 -23.66 -25.00 -9.03
N ARG A 179 -22.39 -24.86 -9.43
CA ARG A 179 -21.84 -23.57 -9.89
C ARG A 179 -22.56 -23.07 -11.14
N LYS A 180 -22.80 -23.94 -12.13
CA LYS A 180 -23.55 -23.57 -13.33
C LYS A 180 -24.96 -23.12 -12.97
N TRP A 181 -25.70 -23.90 -12.21
CA TRP A 181 -27.06 -23.52 -11.78
C TRP A 181 -27.10 -22.19 -11.02
N LYS A 182 -26.13 -21.93 -10.14
CA LYS A 182 -26.00 -20.63 -9.46
C LYS A 182 -25.69 -19.48 -10.42
N ALA A 183 -24.91 -19.72 -11.47
CA ALA A 183 -24.65 -18.72 -12.52
C ALA A 183 -25.93 -18.45 -13.32
N GLU A 184 -26.67 -19.49 -13.74
CA GLU A 184 -27.94 -19.32 -14.46
C GLU A 184 -28.99 -18.60 -13.58
N LEU A 185 -29.06 -18.89 -12.28
CA LEU A 185 -29.94 -18.15 -11.35
C LEU A 185 -29.64 -16.65 -11.30
N ARG A 186 -28.36 -16.26 -11.34
CA ARG A 186 -27.97 -14.85 -11.39
C ARG A 186 -28.34 -14.24 -12.74
N HIS A 187 -28.15 -14.98 -13.82
CA HIS A 187 -28.54 -14.56 -15.16
C HIS A 187 -30.07 -14.40 -15.27
N GLU A 188 -30.87 -15.33 -14.77
CA GLU A 188 -32.33 -15.22 -14.70
C GLU A 188 -32.75 -13.97 -13.92
N ALA A 189 -32.15 -13.73 -12.75
CA ALA A 189 -32.44 -12.53 -11.94
C ALA A 189 -32.08 -11.23 -12.68
N TYR A 190 -30.95 -11.22 -13.41
CA TYR A 190 -30.55 -10.11 -14.26
C TYR A 190 -31.54 -9.89 -15.42
N MET A 191 -31.88 -10.94 -16.18
CA MET A 191 -32.81 -10.81 -17.30
C MET A 191 -34.21 -10.41 -16.84
N LYS A 192 -34.62 -10.82 -15.63
CA LYS A 192 -35.84 -10.33 -15.00
C LYS A 192 -35.78 -8.82 -14.78
N HIS A 193 -34.68 -8.32 -14.21
CA HIS A 193 -34.47 -6.89 -14.00
C HIS A 193 -34.50 -6.11 -15.33
N VAL A 194 -33.82 -6.63 -16.36
CA VAL A 194 -33.83 -6.09 -17.72
C VAL A 194 -35.26 -6.03 -18.27
N ALA A 195 -36.03 -7.11 -18.19
CA ALA A 195 -37.41 -7.16 -18.69
C ALA A 195 -38.36 -6.19 -17.98
N GLU A 196 -38.14 -5.92 -16.70
CA GLU A 196 -38.91 -4.97 -15.90
C GLU A 196 -38.52 -3.50 -16.23
N ASN A 197 -37.23 -3.24 -16.47
CA ASN A 197 -36.63 -1.91 -16.55
C ASN A 197 -36.03 -1.57 -17.92
N VAL A 198 -36.71 -1.95 -19.01
CA VAL A 198 -36.28 -1.54 -20.36
C VAL A 198 -36.46 -0.03 -20.54
N PRO A 199 -35.37 0.75 -20.74
CA PRO A 199 -35.45 2.18 -20.94
C PRO A 199 -35.97 2.52 -22.34
N GLU A 200 -36.33 3.78 -22.55
CA GLU A 200 -36.56 4.29 -23.90
C GLU A 200 -35.25 4.32 -24.70
N HIS A 201 -35.34 4.38 -26.03
CA HIS A 201 -34.15 4.32 -26.89
C HIS A 201 -33.15 5.47 -26.59
N ASP A 202 -33.65 6.70 -26.47
CA ASP A 202 -32.80 7.87 -26.20
C ASP A 202 -32.13 7.76 -24.82
N GLU A 203 -32.84 7.22 -23.84
CA GLU A 203 -32.29 6.93 -22.51
C GLU A 203 -31.24 5.81 -22.57
N ALA A 204 -31.46 4.76 -23.36
CA ALA A 204 -30.49 3.69 -23.57
C ALA A 204 -29.19 4.21 -24.20
N VAL A 205 -29.29 5.07 -25.22
CA VAL A 205 -28.14 5.72 -25.87
C VAL A 205 -27.40 6.61 -24.88
N ALA A 206 -28.13 7.40 -24.07
CA ALA A 206 -27.54 8.22 -23.01
C ALA A 206 -26.82 7.36 -21.95
N ASN A 207 -27.39 6.21 -21.58
CA ASN A 207 -26.78 5.27 -20.64
C ASN A 207 -25.49 4.65 -21.18
N VAL A 208 -25.42 4.33 -22.47
CA VAL A 208 -24.17 3.87 -23.11
C VAL A 208 -23.11 4.97 -23.06
N ALA A 209 -23.45 6.20 -23.46
CA ALA A 209 -22.51 7.32 -23.41
C ALA A 209 -22.00 7.59 -21.98
N ALA A 210 -22.88 7.50 -20.97
CA ALA A 210 -22.50 7.64 -19.57
C ALA A 210 -21.60 6.48 -19.08
N ALA A 211 -21.86 5.24 -19.52
CA ALA A 211 -21.03 4.09 -19.19
C ALA A 211 -19.65 4.16 -19.85
N GLU A 212 -19.57 4.61 -21.11
CA GLU A 212 -18.29 4.85 -21.81
C GLU A 212 -17.45 5.91 -21.10
N ALA A 213 -18.07 7.04 -20.69
CA ALA A 213 -17.38 8.08 -19.93
C ALA A 213 -16.86 7.56 -18.58
N ARG A 214 -17.62 6.70 -17.89
CA ARG A 214 -17.17 6.06 -16.64
C ARG A 214 -16.02 5.08 -16.87
N LEU A 215 -16.06 4.29 -17.94
CA LEU A 215 -14.97 3.39 -18.29
C LEU A 215 -13.68 4.16 -18.61
N GLU A 216 -13.80 5.28 -19.33
CA GLU A 216 -12.65 6.15 -19.61
C GLU A 216 -12.08 6.76 -18.33
N ALA A 217 -12.92 7.26 -17.42
CA ALA A 217 -12.51 7.77 -16.13
C ALA A 217 -11.82 6.70 -15.26
N ALA A 218 -12.37 5.48 -15.21
CA ALA A 218 -11.79 4.35 -14.49
C ALA A 218 -10.45 3.92 -15.09
N ALA A 219 -10.33 3.89 -16.42
CA ALA A 219 -9.08 3.59 -17.10
C ALA A 219 -8.01 4.65 -16.82
N GLN A 220 -8.39 5.91 -16.74
CA GLN A 220 -7.49 7.01 -16.36
C GLN A 220 -7.04 6.89 -14.90
N SER A 221 -7.96 6.60 -13.98
CA SER A 221 -7.66 6.31 -12.57
C SER A 221 -6.66 5.15 -12.42
N LEU A 222 -6.86 4.07 -13.19
CA LEU A 222 -5.93 2.94 -13.21
C LEU A 222 -4.53 3.32 -13.71
N LYS A 223 -4.44 4.15 -14.77
CA LYS A 223 -3.13 4.65 -15.25
C LYS A 223 -2.40 5.46 -14.18
N GLU A 224 -3.12 6.34 -13.48
CA GLU A 224 -2.56 7.15 -12.40
C GLU A 224 -2.11 6.29 -11.22
N ALA A 225 -2.93 5.32 -10.81
CA ALA A 225 -2.59 4.38 -9.74
C ALA A 225 -1.38 3.49 -10.11
N ASN A 226 -1.27 3.05 -11.36
CA ASN A 226 -0.10 2.31 -11.83
C ASN A 226 1.16 3.18 -11.86
N ALA A 227 1.06 4.45 -12.24
CA ALA A 227 2.18 5.38 -12.21
C ALA A 227 2.66 5.63 -10.77
N GLU A 228 1.73 5.81 -9.82
CA GLU A 228 2.04 5.97 -8.40
C GLU A 228 2.66 4.70 -7.80
N ARG A 229 2.13 3.53 -8.14
CA ARG A 229 2.72 2.23 -7.79
C ARG A 229 4.15 2.11 -8.32
N HIS A 230 4.38 2.43 -9.59
CA HIS A 230 5.71 2.37 -10.18
C HIS A 230 6.68 3.34 -9.49
N SER A 231 6.25 4.57 -9.20
CA SER A 231 7.04 5.56 -8.47
C SER A 231 7.38 5.10 -7.03
N SER A 232 6.43 4.46 -6.35
CA SER A 232 6.63 3.99 -4.97
C SER A 232 7.59 2.80 -4.92
N LEU A 233 7.51 1.90 -5.91
CA LEU A 233 8.41 0.75 -6.02
C LEU A 233 9.83 1.13 -6.45
N SER A 234 9.99 2.14 -7.32
CA SER A 234 11.31 2.61 -7.75
C SER A 234 12.08 3.36 -6.66
N MET A 235 11.37 3.99 -5.71
CA MET A 235 11.96 4.65 -4.54
C MET A 235 12.36 3.66 -3.42
N GLY A 236 11.81 2.44 -3.44
CA GLY A 236 11.97 1.43 -2.38
C GLY A 236 12.95 0.29 -2.67
N ARG A 237 13.41 0.11 -3.92
CA ARG A 237 14.31 -1.01 -4.30
C ARG A 237 15.66 -0.54 -4.83
N PRO A 238 16.80 -1.12 -4.37
CA PRO A 238 18.03 -1.08 -5.16
C PRO A 238 17.76 -1.76 -6.50
N ALA A 239 18.23 -1.16 -7.60
CA ALA A 239 17.92 -1.49 -8.99
C ALA A 239 18.06 -2.98 -9.42
N ALA A 240 18.60 -3.85 -8.56
CA ALA A 240 18.79 -5.27 -8.82
C ALA A 240 17.58 -6.17 -8.53
N GLN A 241 16.49 -5.66 -7.93
CA GLN A 241 15.33 -6.49 -7.53
C GLN A 241 14.04 -6.24 -8.32
N VAL A 242 14.01 -5.30 -9.27
CA VAL A 242 12.82 -5.13 -10.13
C VAL A 242 12.83 -6.25 -11.16
N SER A 243 11.86 -7.16 -11.09
CA SER A 243 11.80 -8.29 -12.03
C SER A 243 11.30 -7.80 -13.39
N ALA A 244 11.72 -8.47 -14.48
CA ALA A 244 11.25 -8.16 -15.83
C ALA A 244 9.72 -8.30 -15.99
N GLU A 245 9.07 -9.11 -15.16
CA GLU A 245 7.60 -9.23 -15.09
C GLU A 245 6.93 -7.97 -14.51
N GLU A 246 7.53 -7.32 -13.53
CA GLU A 246 6.98 -6.09 -12.94
C GLU A 246 7.07 -4.89 -13.91
N VAL A 247 8.09 -4.87 -14.78
CA VAL A 247 8.21 -3.86 -15.85
C VAL A 247 7.18 -4.12 -16.97
N ALA A 248 6.92 -5.39 -17.30
CA ALA A 248 5.95 -5.74 -18.34
C ALA A 248 4.49 -5.48 -17.92
N LEU A 249 4.17 -5.48 -16.62
CA LEU A 249 2.85 -5.16 -16.08
C LEU A 249 2.56 -3.65 -15.98
N ALA A 250 3.57 -2.81 -16.22
CA ALA A 250 3.48 -1.35 -16.20
C ALA A 250 3.43 -0.72 -17.61
N ALA A 251 3.68 -1.49 -18.67
CA ALA A 251 3.56 -1.08 -20.08
C ALA A 251 2.20 -1.50 -20.67
#